data_AF-A0A849G064-F1
#
_entry.id   AF-A0A849G064-F1
#
_cell.length_a   1.000
_cell.length_b   1.000
_cell.length_c   1.000
_cell.angle_alpha   90.00
_cell.angle_beta   90.00
_cell.angle_gamma   90.00
#
_symmetry.space_group_name_H-M   'P 1'
#
loop_
_entity.id
_entity.type
_entity.pdbx_description
1 polymer ?
#
loop_
_entity_poly.entity_id
_entity_poly.type
_entity_poly.pdbx_seq_one_letter_code
_entity_poly.pdbx_strand_id
1 'polypeptide(L)'
;DEVAGQWIALLPVSVGAMHSGAGFWALWPGVLTAFVMFRLFDIWKPGPVGWADRKTGPVGVMLDDLIAGLLAAIVVMAAAAFSHGVLM
;
A
#
# COMPACT_ATOMS: atom_id res chain seq x y z
N ASP A 1 -13.50 -3.10 -4.51
CA ASP A 1 -12.37 -3.99 -4.22
C ASP A 1 -11.08 -3.16 -4.27
N GLU A 2 -10.71 -2.56 -5.40
CA GLU A 2 -9.42 -1.83 -5.53
C GLU A 2 -9.27 -0.65 -4.54
N VAL A 3 -10.35 0.11 -4.33
CA VAL A 3 -10.36 1.27 -3.42
C VAL A 3 -10.04 0.84 -1.98
N ALA A 4 -10.50 -0.34 -1.56
CA ALA A 4 -10.21 -0.86 -0.22
C ALA A 4 -8.72 -1.20 -0.08
N GLY A 5 -8.12 -1.81 -1.12
CA GLY A 5 -6.68 -2.05 -1.17
C GLY A 5 -5.86 -0.75 -1.17
N GLN A 6 -6.28 0.27 -1.93
CA GLN A 6 -5.63 1.57 -1.95
C GLN A 6 -5.70 2.28 -0.60
N TRP A 7 -6.81 2.19 0.13
CA TRP A 7 -6.91 2.74 1.47
C TRP A 7 -5.91 2.07 2.41
N ILE A 8 -5.76 0.74 2.34
CA ILE A 8 -4.74 0.02 3.12
C ILE A 8 -3.34 0.50 2.76
N ALA A 9 -3.02 0.63 1.46
CA ALA A 9 -1.72 1.11 0.99
C ALA A 9 -1.38 2.51 1.53
N LEU A 10 -2.38 3.38 1.69
CA LEU A 10 -2.24 4.75 2.18
C LEU A 10 -2.25 4.88 3.70
N LEU A 11 -2.65 3.85 4.46
CA LEU A 11 -2.69 3.92 5.92
C LEU A 11 -1.37 4.38 6.57
N PRO A 12 -0.18 3.87 6.17
CA PRO A 12 1.07 4.32 6.75
C PRO A 12 1.34 5.82 6.53
N VAL A 13 0.91 6.36 5.38
CA VAL A 13 1.06 7.78 5.06
C VAL A 13 0.15 8.61 5.95
N SER A 14 -1.12 8.21 6.10
CA SER A 14 -2.08 8.88 6.98
C SER A 14 -1.62 8.89 8.44
N VAL A 15 -1.16 7.74 8.93
CA VAL A 15 -0.63 7.60 10.30
C VAL A 15 0.63 8.44 10.48
N GLY A 16 1.56 8.42 9.52
CA GLY A 16 2.76 9.26 9.52
C GLY A 16 2.42 10.75 9.59
N ALA A 17 1.47 11.21 8.76
CA ALA A 17 1.03 12.60 8.73
C ALA A 17 0.40 13.02 10.08
N MET A 18 -0.44 12.16 10.67
CA MET A 18 -1.03 12.40 11.98
C MET A 18 0.03 12.51 13.09
N HIS A 19 1.04 11.63 13.08
CA HIS A 19 2.10 11.64 14.09
C HIS A 19 3.07 12.81 13.94
N SER A 20 3.39 13.23 12.71
CA SER A 20 4.31 14.34 12.46
C SER A 20 3.63 15.72 12.51
N GLY A 21 2.30 15.77 12.62
CA GLY A 21 1.52 17.01 12.50
C GLY A 21 1.58 17.63 11.10
N ALA A 22 2.03 16.88 10.09
CA ALA A 22 2.14 17.35 8.72
C ALA A 22 0.80 17.17 7.98
N GLY A 23 0.56 18.00 6.96
CA GLY A 23 -0.54 17.75 6.05
C GLY A 23 -0.33 16.45 5.27
N PHE A 24 -1.39 15.70 4.99
CA PHE A 24 -1.33 14.45 4.23
C PHE A 24 -0.55 14.59 2.91
N TRP A 25 -0.80 15.66 2.16
CA TRP A 25 -0.12 15.95 0.90
C TRP A 25 1.34 16.38 1.06
N ALA A 26 1.78 16.77 2.26
CA ALA A 26 3.20 17.03 2.51
C ALA A 26 4.02 15.73 2.44
N LEU A 27 3.39 14.58 2.71
CA LEU A 27 3.99 13.25 2.56
C LEU A 27 3.75 12.67 1.16
N TRP A 28 3.79 13.52 0.12
CA TRP A 28 3.57 13.12 -1.28
C TRP A 28 4.44 11.94 -1.76
N PRO A 29 5.71 11.75 -1.32
CA PRO A 29 6.49 10.60 -1.77
C PRO A 29 5.87 9.29 -1.28
N GLY A 30 5.32 9.29 -0.06
CA GLY A 30 4.59 8.16 0.50
C GLY A 30 3.30 7.88 -0.26
N VAL A 31 2.52 8.92 -0.60
CA VAL A 31 1.30 8.80 -1.40
C VAL A 31 1.59 8.19 -2.78
N LEU A 32 2.62 8.70 -3.46
CA LEU A 32 3.02 8.19 -4.77
C LEU A 32 3.50 6.74 -4.68
N THR A 33 4.32 6.44 -3.67
CA THR A 33 4.81 5.06 -3.44
C THR A 33 3.66 4.10 -3.18
N ALA A 34 2.70 4.47 -2.34
CA ALA A 34 1.51 3.66 -2.05
C ALA A 34 0.74 3.33 -3.33
N PHE A 35 0.46 4.33 -4.17
CA PHE A 35 -0.28 4.16 -5.41
C PHE A 35 0.46 3.28 -6.42
N VAL A 36 1.73 3.58 -6.67
CA VAL A 36 2.55 2.84 -7.66
C VAL A 36 2.75 1.40 -7.22
N MET A 37 3.06 1.17 -5.95
CA MET A 37 3.30 -0.19 -5.44
C MET A 37 2.02 -1.00 -5.37
N PHE A 38 0.89 -0.39 -5.00
CA PHE A 38 -0.41 -1.05 -5.08
C PHE A 38 -0.68 -1.54 -6.51
N ARG A 39 -0.55 -0.65 -7.50
CA ARG A 39 -0.74 -1.01 -8.91
C ARG A 39 0.24 -2.06 -9.41
N LEU A 40 1.49 -2.01 -8.98
CA LEU A 40 2.47 -3.05 -9.31
C LEU A 40 2.02 -4.42 -8.79
N PHE A 41 1.58 -4.52 -7.54
CA PHE A 41 1.16 -5.80 -6.94
C PHE A 41 -0.18 -6.30 -7.46
N ASP A 42 -1.12 -5.40 -7.73
CA ASP A 42 -2.42 -5.68 -8.33
C ASP A 42 -2.28 -6.22 -9.76
N ILE A 43 -1.40 -5.62 -10.59
CA ILE A 43 -1.19 -6.08 -11.97
C ILE A 43 -0.34 -7.35 -12.03
N TRP A 44 0.75 -7.40 -11.26
CA TRP A 44 1.70 -8.52 -11.34
C TRP A 44 1.23 -9.76 -10.56
N LYS A 45 0.40 -9.55 -9.53
CA LYS A 45 -0.15 -10.59 -8.64
C LYS A 45 0.89 -11.60 -8.11
N PRO A 46 2.03 -11.15 -7.53
CA PRO A 46 3.04 -12.07 -7.02
C PRO A 46 2.53 -12.84 -5.79
N GLY A 47 2.87 -14.13 -5.73
CA GLY A 47 2.73 -14.98 -4.54
C GLY A 47 1.32 -14.95 -3.90
N PRO A 48 1.16 -14.37 -2.68
CA PRO A 48 -0.13 -14.33 -1.98
C PRO A 48 -1.26 -13.63 -2.75
N VAL A 49 -0.96 -12.59 -3.52
CA VAL A 49 -1.97 -11.87 -4.34
C VAL A 49 -2.53 -12.82 -5.39
N GLY A 50 -1.65 -13.49 -6.15
CA GLY A 50 -2.06 -14.48 -7.14
C GLY A 50 -2.74 -15.71 -6.53
N TRP A 51 -2.44 -16.07 -5.27
CA TRP A 51 -3.20 -17.11 -4.57
C TRP A 51 -4.62 -16.69 -4.25
N ALA A 52 -4.84 -15.43 -3.86
CA ALA A 52 -6.18 -14.90 -3.59
C ALA A 52 -6.99 -14.75 -4.88
N ASP A 53 -6.37 -14.27 -5.96
CA ASP A 53 -6.99 -14.14 -7.30
C ASP A 53 -7.50 -15.48 -7.85
N ARG A 54 -6.83 -16.59 -7.55
CA ARG A 54 -7.28 -17.94 -7.94
C ARG A 54 -8.51 -18.45 -7.19
N LYS A 55 -9.00 -17.73 -6.17
CA LYS A 55 -10.21 -18.12 -5.44
C LYS A 55 -11.45 -17.71 -6.24
N THR A 56 -12.37 -18.64 -6.42
CA THR A 56 -13.62 -18.38 -7.14
C THR A 56 -14.58 -17.49 -6.33
N GLY A 57 -15.10 -16.45 -6.97
CA GLY A 57 -16.17 -15.61 -6.45
C GLY A 57 -15.72 -14.23 -5.96
N PRO A 58 -16.66 -13.38 -5.53
CA PRO A 58 -16.39 -11.98 -5.18
C PRO A 58 -15.47 -11.81 -3.97
N VAL A 59 -15.37 -12.83 -3.12
CA VAL A 59 -14.43 -12.83 -1.99
C VAL A 59 -12.98 -12.94 -2.47
N GLY A 60 -12.71 -13.67 -3.55
CA GLY A 60 -11.36 -13.79 -4.12
C GLY A 60 -10.85 -12.46 -4.68
N VAL A 61 -11.72 -11.78 -5.44
CA VAL A 61 -11.45 -10.48 -6.07
C VAL A 61 -11.36 -9.33 -5.05
N MET A 62 -12.01 -9.43 -3.89
CA MET A 62 -11.74 -8.45 -2.84
C MET A 62 -10.44 -8.77 -2.08
N LEU A 63 -10.13 -10.06 -1.91
CA LEU A 63 -8.98 -10.47 -1.10
C LEU A 63 -7.64 -10.21 -1.80
N ASP A 64 -7.54 -10.37 -3.11
CA ASP A 64 -6.31 -10.06 -3.84
C ASP A 64 -5.96 -8.57 -3.75
N ASP A 65 -6.95 -7.68 -3.91
CA ASP A 65 -6.81 -6.23 -3.70
C ASP A 65 -6.36 -5.86 -2.28
N LEU A 66 -6.95 -6.50 -1.26
CA LEU A 66 -6.56 -6.24 0.13
C LEU A 66 -5.12 -6.69 0.41
N ILE A 67 -4.68 -7.81 -0.17
CA ILE A 67 -3.31 -8.31 -0.03
C ILE A 67 -2.34 -7.40 -0.81
N ALA A 68 -2.68 -6.97 -2.02
CA ALA A 68 -1.88 -6.02 -2.79
C ALA A 68 -1.72 -4.69 -2.02
N GLY A 69 -2.80 -4.21 -1.40
CA GLY A 69 -2.78 -3.05 -0.50
C GLY A 69 -1.86 -3.22 0.69
N LEU A 70 -1.89 -4.39 1.34
CA LEU A 70 -1.02 -4.69 2.48
C LEU A 70 0.47 -4.73 2.08
N LEU A 71 0.79 -5.37 0.95
CA LEU A 71 2.17 -5.40 0.45
C LEU A 71 2.67 -3.99 0.09
N ALA A 72 1.83 -3.17 -0.54
CA ALA A 72 2.15 -1.77 -0.82
C ALA A 72 2.39 -0.97 0.46
N ALA A 73 1.56 -1.15 1.49
CA ALA A 73 1.75 -0.51 2.79
C ALA A 73 3.10 -0.87 3.44
N ILE A 74 3.54 -2.12 3.33
CA ILE A 74 4.85 -2.56 3.82
C ILE A 74 5.98 -1.83 3.07
N VAL A 75 5.87 -1.69 1.75
CA VAL A 75 6.86 -0.95 0.97
C VAL A 75 6.92 0.52 1.37
N VAL A 76 5.76 1.16 1.59
CA VAL A 76 5.69 2.55 2.07
C VAL A 76 6.37 2.68 3.44
N MET A 77 6.11 1.77 4.38
CA MET A 77 6.77 1.78 5.69
C MET A 77 8.29 1.59 5.58
N ALA A 78 8.75 0.68 4.73
CA ALA A 78 10.17 0.45 4.51
C ALA A 78 10.86 1.67 3.89
N ALA A 79 10.22 2.29 2.89
CA ALA A 79 10.72 3.52 2.25
C ALA A 79 10.77 4.69 3.25
N ALA A 80 9.74 4.85 4.08
CA ALA A 80 9.71 5.85 5.13
C ALA A 80 10.80 5.59 6.18
N ALA A 81 10.98 4.35 6.65
CA ALA A 81 12.03 4.01 7.60
C ALA A 81 13.42 4.31 7.02
N PHE A 82 13.66 3.97 5.76
CA PHE A 82 14.90 4.30 5.06
C PHE A 82 15.11 5.82 4.95
N SER A 83 14.08 6.57 4.55
CA SER A 83 14.20 8.03 4.38
C SER A 83 14.50 8.74 5.70
N HIS A 84 13.90 8.31 6.82
CA HIS A 84 14.12 8.94 8.12
C HIS A 84 15.40 8.44 8.81
N GLY A 85 15.87 7.22 8.52
CA GLY A 85 17.06 6.65 9.15
C GLY A 85 18.38 6.91 8.41
N VAL A 86 18.33 7.20 7.10
CA VAL A 86 19.53 7.34 6.25
C VAL A 86 19.66 8.73 5.63
N LEU A 87 18.55 9.39 5.26
CA LEU A 87 18.57 10.67 4.55
C LEU A 87 18.37 11.89 5.45
N MET A 88 18.12 11.68 6.75
CA MET A 88 18.04 12.73 7.78
C MET A 88 19.14 12.52 8.81
#